data_AF-A0A7X7Y083-F1
#
_entry.id   AF-A0A7X7Y083-F1
#
_cell.length_a   1.000
_cell.length_b   1.000
_cell.length_c   1.000
_cell.angle_alpha   90.00
_cell.angle_beta   90.00
_cell.angle_gamma   90.00
#
_symmetry.space_group_name_H-M   'P 1'
#
loop_
_entity.id
_entity.type
_entity.pdbx_description
1 polymer ?
#
loop_
_entity_poly.entity_id
_entity_poly.type
_entity_poly.pdbx_seq_one_letter_code
_entity_poly.pdbx_strand_id
1 'polypeptide(L)'
;MDVSRLSYEEAIKELENIIKFLEGEDYSLSDAMDKFKTGVELYKHCDMLLNKAEGQIKILMEDQEDSFEELDLLREEDDDYL
;
A
#
# COMPACT_ATOMS: atom_id res chain seq x y z
N MET A 1 12.59 9.67 10.22
CA MET A 1 11.99 8.33 10.46
C MET A 1 12.53 7.43 9.38
N ASP A 2 12.94 6.20 9.69
CA ASP A 2 13.35 5.24 8.67
C ASP A 2 12.12 4.44 8.23
N VAL A 3 11.50 4.85 7.11
CA VAL A 3 10.27 4.26 6.57
C VAL A 3 10.46 2.77 6.27
N SER A 4 11.65 2.37 5.83
CA SER A 4 11.95 1.00 5.41
C SER A 4 11.85 -0.04 6.54
N ARG A 5 11.80 0.39 7.80
CA ARG A 5 11.74 -0.47 8.99
C ARG A 5 10.35 -0.63 9.57
N LEU A 6 9.35 0.08 9.04
CA LEU A 6 8.00 0.04 9.58
C LEU A 6 7.29 -1.25 9.16
N SER A 7 6.47 -1.78 10.06
CA SER A 7 5.43 -2.74 9.69
C SER A 7 4.37 -2.08 8.80
N TYR A 8 3.51 -2.90 8.19
CA TYR A 8 2.41 -2.39 7.37
C TYR A 8 1.46 -1.52 8.22
N GLU A 9 1.10 -2.00 9.40
CA GLU A 9 0.19 -1.33 10.33
C GLU A 9 0.73 0.01 10.82
N GLU A 10 2.04 0.10 11.04
CA GLU A 10 2.70 1.36 11.40
C GLU A 10 2.73 2.33 10.21
N ALA A 11 3.12 1.85 9.02
CA ALA A 11 3.24 2.68 7.84
C ALA A 11 1.88 3.24 7.37
N ILE A 12 0.84 2.41 7.35
CA ILE A 12 -0.51 2.84 6.96
C ILE A 12 -1.09 3.84 7.96
N LYS A 13 -0.86 3.64 9.26
CA LYS A 13 -1.31 4.57 10.30
C LYS A 13 -0.64 5.93 10.17
N GLU A 14 0.65 5.98 9.86
CA GLU A 14 1.32 7.26 9.62
C GLU A 14 0.87 7.92 8.33
N LEU A 15 0.56 7.15 7.29
CA LEU A 15 -0.03 7.68 6.06
C LEU A 15 -1.39 8.32 6.33
N GLU A 16 -2.26 7.67 7.11
CA GLU A 16 -3.55 8.24 7.54
C GLU A 16 -3.37 9.53 8.35
N ASN A 17 -2.37 9.60 9.23
CA ASN A 17 -2.05 10.81 9.98
C ASN A 17 -1.62 11.96 9.06
N ILE A 18 -0.84 11.65 8.02
CA ILE A 18 -0.44 12.63 7.01
C ILE A 18 -1.64 13.13 6.22
N ILE A 19 -2.54 12.25 5.80
CA ILE A 19 -3.77 12.63 5.09
C ILE A 19 -4.59 13.57 5.97
N LYS A 20 -4.84 13.21 7.23
CA LYS A 20 -5.57 14.07 8.19
C LYS A 20 -4.90 15.43 8.39
N PHE A 21 -3.56 15.47 8.41
CA PHE A 21 -2.82 16.73 8.49
C PHE A 21 -3.07 17.59 7.24
N LEU A 22 -2.99 16.99 6.05
CA LEU A 22 -3.16 17.69 4.77
C LEU A 22 -4.61 18.11 4.49
N GLU A 23 -5.60 17.44 5.08
CA GLU A 23 -7.01 17.85 5.04
C GLU A 23 -7.31 19.08 5.90
N GLY A 24 -6.41 19.45 6.81
CA GLY A 24 -6.50 20.70 7.55
C GLY A 24 -6.22 21.93 6.67
N GLU A 25 -6.34 23.12 7.27
CA GLU A 25 -6.01 24.39 6.61
C GLU A 25 -4.87 25.15 7.31
N ASP A 26 -4.39 24.64 8.45
CA ASP A 26 -3.44 25.34 9.34
C ASP A 26 -2.02 24.76 9.19
N TYR A 27 -1.48 24.84 7.98
CA TYR A 27 -0.11 24.45 7.66
C TYR A 27 0.51 25.37 6.60
N SER A 28 1.83 25.48 6.59
CA SER A 28 2.52 26.18 5.52
C SER A 28 2.62 25.30 4.27
N LEU A 29 2.82 25.91 3.10
CA LEU A 29 3.11 25.18 1.87
C LEU A 29 4.36 24.28 2.00
N SER A 30 5.36 24.72 2.77
CA SER A 30 6.56 23.92 3.03
C SER A 30 6.21 22.66 3.81
N ASP A 31 5.41 22.80 4.87
CA ASP A 31 4.98 21.64 5.68
C ASP A 31 4.15 20.67 4.85
N ALA A 32 3.23 21.19 4.03
CA ALA A 32 2.44 20.37 3.11
C ALA A 32 3.32 19.57 2.14
N MET A 33 4.37 20.21 1.59
CA MET A 33 5.30 19.55 0.68
C MET A 33 6.11 18.44 1.38
N ASP A 34 6.60 18.70 2.59
CA ASP A 34 7.35 17.72 3.38
C ASP A 34 6.48 16.51 3.77
N LYS A 35 5.23 16.78 4.17
CA LYS A 35 4.24 15.74 4.48
C LYS A 35 3.84 14.94 3.25
N PHE A 36 3.63 15.60 2.11
CA PHE A 36 3.34 14.92 0.86
C PHE A 36 4.48 13.98 0.45
N LYS A 37 5.73 14.45 0.48
CA LYS A 37 6.90 13.61 0.17
C LYS A 37 6.97 12.39 1.08
N THR A 38 6.79 12.59 2.39
CA THR A 38 6.76 11.50 3.37
C THR A 38 5.62 10.52 3.08
N GLY A 39 4.44 11.03 2.73
CA GLY A 39 3.27 10.23 2.35
C GLY A 39 3.53 9.34 1.13
N VAL A 40 4.22 9.87 0.11
CA VAL A 40 4.63 9.08 -1.07
C VAL A 40 5.61 7.97 -0.70
N GLU A 41 6.55 8.23 0.21
CA GLU A 41 7.48 7.21 0.69
C GLU A 41 6.75 6.11 1.47
N LEU A 42 5.81 6.47 2.34
CA LEU A 42 4.98 5.51 3.09
C LEU A 42 4.08 4.68 2.18
N TYR A 43 3.45 5.31 1.18
CA TYR A 43 2.64 4.60 0.18
C TYR A 43 3.44 3.52 -0.55
N LYS A 44 4.63 3.88 -1.05
CA LYS A 44 5.52 2.91 -1.73
C LYS A 44 5.94 1.77 -0.82
N HIS A 45 6.16 2.05 0.46
CA HIS A 45 6.51 1.02 1.43
C HIS A 45 5.33 0.08 1.72
N CYS A 46 4.12 0.62 1.90
CA CYS A 46 2.91 -0.19 2.05
C CYS A 46 2.67 -1.10 0.84
N ASP A 47 2.77 -0.55 -0.37
CA ASP A 47 2.64 -1.29 -1.63
C ASP A 47 3.66 -2.42 -1.72
N MET A 48 4.93 -2.16 -1.38
CA MET A 48 5.97 -3.19 -1.34
C MET A 48 5.63 -4.33 -0.36
N LEU A 49 5.14 -3.99 0.84
CA LEU A 49 4.78 -4.98 1.86
C LEU A 49 3.60 -5.84 1.41
N LEU A 50 2.58 -5.23 0.80
CA LEU A 50 1.43 -5.95 0.24
C LEU A 50 1.84 -6.88 -0.90
N ASN A 51 2.61 -6.39 -1.87
CA ASN A 51 3.15 -7.21 -2.97
C ASN A 51 3.95 -8.41 -2.45
N LYS A 52 4.75 -8.22 -1.39
CA LYS A 52 5.50 -9.31 -0.75
C LYS A 52 4.56 -10.33 -0.12
N ALA A 53 3.53 -9.89 0.60
CA ALA A 53 2.55 -10.78 1.22
C ALA A 53 1.77 -11.57 0.17
N GLU A 54 1.32 -10.92 -0.91
CA GLU A 54 0.66 -11.57 -2.05
C GLU A 54 1.57 -12.62 -2.70
N GLY A 55 2.84 -12.30 -2.93
CA GLY A 55 3.81 -13.26 -3.46
C GLY A 55 3.98 -14.48 -2.55
N GLN A 56 4.00 -14.28 -1.23
CA GLN A 56 4.06 -15.39 -0.27
C GLN A 56 2.79 -16.25 -0.31
N ILE A 57 1.61 -15.63 -0.43
CA ILE A 57 0.34 -16.35 -0.58
C ILE A 57 0.34 -17.18 -1.87
N LYS A 58 0.77 -16.59 -3.00
CA LYS A 58 0.86 -17.30 -4.29
C LYS A 58 1.74 -18.53 -4.21
N ILE A 59 2.94 -18.43 -3.63
CA ILE A 59 3.83 -19.59 -3.44
C ILE A 59 3.15 -20.69 -2.62
N LEU A 60 2.49 -20.33 -1.52
CA LEU A 60 1.78 -21.29 -0.67
C LEU A 60 0.59 -21.95 -1.38
N MET A 61 -0.02 -21.26 -2.34
CA MET A 61 -1.13 -21.76 -3.14
C MET A 61 -0.68 -22.60 -4.34
N GLU A 62 0.43 -22.23 -5.00
CA GLU A 62 1.08 -23.01 -6.07
C GLU A 62 1.64 -24.34 -5.52
N ASP A 63 2.14 -24.37 -4.28
CA ASP A 63 2.46 -25.63 -3.58
C ASP A 63 1.21 -26.49 -3.27
N GLN A 64 -0.01 -25.96 -3.48
CA GLN A 64 -1.30 -26.66 -3.37
C GLN A 64 -2.04 -26.82 -4.71
N GLU A 65 -1.35 -26.68 -5.86
CA GLU A 65 -1.91 -26.76 -7.22
C GLU A 65 -2.42 -28.15 -7.66
N ASP A 66 -2.75 -29.02 -6.70
CA ASP A 66 -3.66 -30.15 -6.91
C ASP A 66 -5.10 -29.88 -6.38
N SER A 67 -5.41 -28.70 -5.81
CA SER A 67 -6.72 -28.51 -5.15
C SER A 67 -7.43 -27.15 -5.23
N PHE A 68 -6.90 -26.08 -5.81
CA PHE A 68 -7.62 -24.78 -5.82
C PHE A 68 -7.50 -24.03 -7.15
N GLU A 69 -8.25 -24.47 -8.16
CA GLU A 69 -8.52 -23.74 -9.43
C GLU A 69 -9.41 -22.49 -9.26
N GLU A 70 -9.66 -22.01 -8.03
CA GLU A 70 -10.77 -21.08 -7.76
C GLU A 70 -10.35 -19.80 -7.04
N LEU A 71 -9.37 -19.08 -7.59
CA LEU A 71 -9.10 -17.69 -7.21
C LEU A 71 -8.80 -16.81 -8.44
N ASP A 72 -9.60 -17.01 -9.49
CA ASP A 72 -9.75 -16.11 -10.64
C ASP A 72 -10.55 -14.82 -10.29
N LEU A 73 -10.54 -14.41 -9.01
CA LEU A 73 -11.40 -13.33 -8.48
C LEU A 73 -10.82 -11.91 -8.65
N LEU A 74 -9.76 -11.71 -9.42
CA LEU A 74 -9.19 -10.39 -9.70
C LEU A 74 -8.85 -10.16 -11.18
N ARG A 75 -9.38 -10.97 -12.11
CA ARG A 75 -9.08 -10.83 -13.54
C ARG A 75 -10.16 -10.15 -14.38
N GLU A 76 -11.22 -9.64 -13.77
CA GLU A 76 -12.19 -8.75 -14.41
C GLU A 76 -12.29 -7.52 -13.49
N GLU A 77 -11.66 -6.38 -13.76
CA GLU A 77 -12.13 -5.32 -14.68
C GLU A 77 -10.98 -4.34 -14.98
N ASP A 78 -10.13 -4.63 -15.98
CA ASP A 78 -9.17 -3.64 -16.52
C ASP A 78 -9.28 -3.52 -18.06
N ASP A 79 -10.45 -3.87 -18.61
CA ASP A 79 -10.74 -3.87 -20.05
C ASP A 79 -12.03 -3.11 -20.41
N ASP A 80 -12.39 -2.03 -19.69
CA ASP A 80 -13.40 -1.06 -20.17
C ASP A 80 -13.23 0.34 -19.56
N TYR A 81 -12.16 1.04 -19.95
CA TYR A 81 -12.18 2.51 -20.01
C TYR A 81 -11.75 2.95 -21.41
N LEU A 82 -12.71 2.87 -22.33
CA LEU A 82 -12.66 3.49 -23.66
C LEU A 82 -13.54 4.74 -23.70
#